data_AF-A0A6C0CVY9-F1
#
_entry.id   AF-A0A6C0CVY9-F1
#
_cell.length_a   1.000
_cell.length_b   1.000
_cell.length_c   1.000
_cell.angle_alpha   90.00
_cell.angle_beta   90.00
_cell.angle_gamma   90.00
#
_symmetry.space_group_name_H-M   'P 1'
#
loop_
_entity.id
_entity.type
_entity.pdbx_description
1 polymer ?
#
loop_
_entity_poly.entity_id
_entity_poly.type
_entity_poly.pdbx_seq_one_letter_code
_entity_poly.pdbx_strand_id
1 'polypeptide(L)'
;MQKIDYIITFLLIVKVLFVLCALARVYLEHKKGENNEELIGKIEYWKDRFEFVFIAGMSLLLLYFFFPRNNKPIVTTFETRFLFFIYGILVFIKLDWKLFFSESKSFKFIQSVV
;
A
#
# COMPACT_ATOMS: atom_id res chain seq x y z
N MET A 1 -12.86 21.19 -9.66
CA MET A 1 -12.23 20.02 -9.04
C MET A 1 -12.47 18.84 -9.96
N GLN A 2 -11.42 18.27 -10.53
CA GLN A 2 -11.54 17.14 -11.47
C GLN A 2 -11.96 15.88 -10.68
N LYS A 3 -12.60 14.91 -11.33
CA LYS A 3 -13.03 13.63 -10.70
C LYS A 3 -11.88 12.90 -9.98
N ILE A 4 -10.65 13.12 -10.46
CA ILE A 4 -9.40 12.57 -9.92
C ILE A 4 -9.08 13.14 -8.53
N ASP A 5 -9.35 14.42 -8.29
CA ASP A 5 -9.05 15.10 -7.01
C ASP A 5 -9.85 14.49 -5.86
N TYR A 6 -11.10 14.06 -6.12
CA TYR A 6 -11.93 13.35 -5.15
C TYR A 6 -11.34 11.98 -4.79
N ILE A 7 -10.82 11.25 -5.78
CA ILE A 7 -10.17 9.95 -5.56
C ILE A 7 -8.90 10.13 -4.73
N ILE A 8 -8.06 11.11 -5.06
CA ILE A 8 -6.83 11.41 -4.31
C ILE A 8 -7.16 11.81 -2.87
N THR A 9 -8.17 12.64 -2.68
CA THR A 9 -8.63 13.06 -1.34
C THR A 9 -9.15 11.87 -0.54
N PHE A 10 -9.93 10.98 -1.15
CA PHE A 10 -10.38 9.74 -0.54
C PHE A 10 -9.20 8.86 -0.10
N LEU A 11 -8.19 8.67 -0.96
CA LEU A 11 -6.99 7.89 -0.62
C LEU A 11 -6.20 8.50 0.53
N LEU A 12 -6.12 9.83 0.60
CA LEU A 12 -5.53 10.55 1.72
C LEU A 12 -6.29 10.26 3.02
N ILE A 13 -7.62 10.31 3.01
CA ILE A 13 -8.46 9.99 4.18
C ILE A 13 -8.24 8.54 4.63
N VAL A 14 -8.24 7.58 3.71
CA VAL A 14 -7.96 6.17 4.03
C VAL A 14 -6.58 6.02 4.69
N LYS A 15 -5.58 6.77 4.21
CA LYS A 15 -4.23 6.74 4.78
C LYS A 15 -4.19 7.34 6.19
N VAL A 16 -4.96 8.40 6.47
CA VAL A 16 -5.10 8.96 7.81
C VAL A 16 -5.76 7.94 8.75
N LEU A 17 -6.83 7.26 8.32
CA LEU A 17 -7.47 6.21 9.11
C LEU A 17 -6.51 5.06 9.44
N PHE A 18 -5.68 4.64 8.48
CA PHE A 18 -4.61 3.67 8.72
C PHE A 18 -3.65 4.13 9.83
N VAL A 19 -3.19 5.39 9.80
CA VAL A 19 -2.28 5.93 10.82
C VAL A 19 -2.97 5.99 12.18
N LEU A 20 -4.24 6.38 12.23
CA LEU A 20 -5.02 6.37 13.47
C LEU A 20 -5.15 4.97 14.07
N CYS A 21 -5.42 3.94 13.26
CA CYS A 21 -5.44 2.56 13.73
C CYS A 21 -4.06 2.11 14.25
N ALA A 22 -2.98 2.49 13.57
CA ALA A 22 -1.61 2.18 14.01
C ALA A 22 -1.28 2.83 15.36
N LEU A 23 -1.62 4.11 15.54
CA LEU A 23 -1.44 4.82 16.82
C LEU A 23 -2.31 4.24 17.94
N ALA A 24 -3.58 3.92 17.63
CA ALA A 24 -4.49 3.31 18.59
C ALA A 24 -3.98 1.95 19.09
N ARG A 25 -3.41 1.13 18.20
CA ARG A 25 -2.76 -0.13 18.57
C ARG A 25 -1.61 0.10 19.54
N VAL A 26 -0.68 1.00 19.21
CA VAL A 26 0.49 1.30 20.06
C VAL A 26 0.04 1.81 21.44
N TYR A 27 -0.99 2.65 21.48
CA TYR A 27 -1.55 3.15 22.73
C TYR A 27 -2.16 2.03 23.59
N LEU A 28 -2.90 1.09 22.98
CA LEU A 28 -3.53 -0.02 23.68
C LEU A 28 -2.51 -1.08 24.13
N GLU A 29 -1.48 -1.35 23.34
CA GLU A 29 -0.38 -2.24 23.73
C GLU A 29 0.37 -1.72 24.96
N HIS A 30 0.47 -0.39 25.11
CA HIS A 30 1.10 0.21 26.29
C HIS A 30 0.23 0.12 27.55
N LYS A 31 -1.09 -0.07 27.41
CA LYS A 31 -2.04 -0.18 28.52
C LYS A 31 -2.30 -1.66 28.81
N LYS A 32 -1.58 -2.26 29.78
CA LYS A 32 -1.78 -3.68 30.16
C LYS A 32 -3.18 -3.92 30.75
N GLY A 33 -4.04 -4.64 30.02
CA GLY A 33 -5.34 -5.13 30.51
C GLY A 33 -5.94 -6.19 29.58
N GLU A 34 -6.51 -7.28 30.14
CA GLU A 34 -7.02 -8.45 29.40
C GLU A 34 -8.09 -8.10 28.34
N ASN A 35 -8.91 -7.06 28.56
CA ASN A 35 -9.92 -6.62 27.59
C ASN A 35 -9.34 -5.94 26.34
N ASN A 36 -8.02 -5.72 26.27
CA ASN A 36 -7.40 -5.03 25.15
C ASN A 36 -7.06 -5.96 23.98
N GLU A 37 -6.94 -7.28 24.19
CA GLU A 37 -6.55 -8.20 23.11
C GLU A 37 -7.58 -8.27 21.98
N GLU A 38 -8.89 -8.35 22.33
CA GLU A 38 -9.95 -8.37 21.31
C GLU A 38 -10.03 -7.05 20.54
N LEU A 39 -9.84 -5.92 21.23
CA LEU A 39 -9.83 -4.58 20.62
C LEU A 39 -8.60 -4.37 19.73
N ILE A 40 -7.42 -4.83 20.16
CA ILE A 40 -6.18 -4.81 19.37
C ILE A 40 -6.38 -5.63 18.09
N GLY A 41 -6.96 -6.83 18.19
CA GLY A 41 -7.27 -7.67 17.02
C GLY A 41 -8.21 -6.99 16.03
N LYS A 42 -9.27 -6.32 16.51
CA LYS A 42 -10.18 -5.54 15.66
C LYS A 42 -9.47 -4.35 15.00
N ILE A 43 -8.62 -3.62 15.73
CA ILE A 43 -7.88 -2.48 15.20
C ILE A 43 -6.87 -2.92 14.15
N GLU A 44 -6.17 -4.04 14.38
CA GLU A 44 -5.23 -4.61 13.43
C GLU A 44 -5.94 -5.06 12.15
N TYR A 45 -7.10 -5.72 12.27
CA TYR A 45 -7.92 -6.08 11.13
C TYR A 45 -8.32 -4.86 10.27
N TRP A 46 -8.81 -3.78 10.91
CA TRP A 46 -9.18 -2.57 10.18
C TRP A 46 -7.97 -1.84 9.59
N LYS A 47 -6.84 -1.81 10.29
CA LYS A 47 -5.56 -1.28 9.78
C LYS A 47 -5.18 -1.97 8.47
N ASP A 48 -5.20 -3.29 8.44
CA ASP A 48 -4.80 -4.06 7.25
C ASP A 48 -5.78 -3.84 6.09
N ARG A 49 -7.08 -3.69 6.38
CA ARG A 49 -8.10 -3.34 5.38
C ARG A 49 -7.88 -1.95 4.79
N PHE A 50 -7.59 -0.94 5.61
CA PHE A 50 -7.28 0.40 5.12
C PHE A 50 -6.00 0.41 4.28
N GLU A 51 -4.99 -0.35 4.68
CA GLU A 51 -3.78 -0.52 3.89
C GLU A 51 -4.07 -1.15 2.53
N PHE A 52 -4.86 -2.22 2.50
CA PHE A 52 -5.26 -2.89 1.27
C PHE A 52 -6.03 -1.95 0.33
N VAL A 53 -7.04 -1.24 0.85
CA VAL A 53 -7.84 -0.28 0.06
C VAL A 53 -6.95 0.84 -0.49
N PHE A 54 -6.00 1.33 0.31
CA PHE A 54 -5.04 2.33 -0.14
C PHE A 54 -4.15 1.80 -1.27
N ILE A 55 -3.56 0.61 -1.12
CA ILE A 55 -2.69 0.00 -2.15
C ILE A 55 -3.49 -0.26 -3.44
N ALA A 56 -4.68 -0.84 -3.33
CA ALA A 56 -5.54 -1.12 -4.48
C ALA A 56 -5.94 0.18 -5.20
N GLY A 57 -6.36 1.20 -4.45
CA GLY A 57 -6.75 2.49 -5.02
C GLY A 57 -5.58 3.24 -5.66
N MET A 58 -4.40 3.22 -5.04
CA MET A 58 -3.18 3.78 -5.62
C MET A 58 -2.76 3.06 -6.90
N SER A 59 -2.85 1.73 -6.92
CA SER A 59 -2.56 0.91 -8.10
C SER A 59 -3.53 1.20 -9.25
N LEU A 60 -4.82 1.33 -8.97
CA LEU A 60 -5.83 1.73 -9.96
C LEU A 60 -5.57 3.15 -10.49
N LEU A 61 -5.15 4.07 -9.63
CA LEU A 61 -4.82 5.43 -10.03
C LEU A 61 -3.61 5.44 -10.97
N LEU A 62 -2.56 4.66 -10.67
CA LEU A 62 -1.43 4.47 -11.58
C LEU A 62 -1.88 3.89 -12.93
N LEU A 63 -2.68 2.82 -12.93
CA LEU A 63 -3.21 2.23 -14.15
C LEU A 63 -4.00 3.24 -14.99
N TYR A 64 -4.80 4.09 -14.35
CA TYR A 64 -5.57 5.14 -15.03
C TYR A 64 -4.67 6.21 -15.65
N PHE A 65 -3.66 6.69 -14.91
CA PHE A 65 -2.74 7.72 -15.40
C PHE A 65 -1.80 7.22 -16.50
N PHE A 66 -1.38 5.96 -16.42
CA PHE A 66 -0.44 5.34 -17.35
C PHE A 66 -1.13 4.40 -18.36
N PHE A 67 -2.46 4.52 -18.55
CA PHE A 67 -3.19 3.67 -19.46
C PHE A 67 -2.75 3.91 -20.92
N PRO A 68 -2.19 2.91 -21.62
CA PRO A 68 -1.52 3.11 -22.91
C PRO A 68 -2.47 3.49 -24.05
N ARG A 69 -3.78 3.26 -23.88
CA ARG A 69 -4.80 3.57 -24.89
C ARG A 69 -5.25 5.04 -24.84
N ASN A 70 -4.78 5.83 -23.88
CA ASN A 70 -5.11 7.25 -23.81
C ASN A 70 -4.29 8.02 -24.85
N ASN A 71 -4.95 8.51 -25.91
CA ASN A 71 -4.32 9.29 -26.98
C ASN A 71 -3.73 10.65 -26.51
N LYS A 72 -4.01 11.06 -25.27
CA LYS A 72 -3.44 12.25 -24.65
C LYS A 72 -2.96 11.89 -23.24
N PRO A 73 -1.70 12.20 -22.87
CA PRO A 73 -1.23 11.99 -21.52
C PRO A 73 -2.07 12.84 -20.56
N ILE A 74 -2.53 12.24 -19.47
CA ILE A 74 -3.24 12.98 -18.42
C ILE A 74 -2.21 13.87 -17.74
N VAL A 75 -2.47 15.19 -17.73
CA VAL A 75 -1.59 16.15 -17.08
C VAL A 75 -1.57 15.84 -15.59
N THR A 76 -0.41 15.41 -15.10
CA THR A 76 -0.19 15.20 -13.67
C THR A 76 0.26 16.48 -13.02
N THR A 77 -0.37 16.86 -11.92
CA THR A 77 0.14 17.96 -11.09
C THR A 77 1.39 17.49 -10.34
N PHE A 78 2.10 18.42 -9.70
CA PHE A 78 3.27 18.07 -8.89
C PHE A 78 2.89 17.13 -7.73
N GLU A 79 1.75 17.38 -7.09
CA GLU A 79 1.24 16.62 -5.96
C GLU A 79 0.97 15.16 -6.33
N THR A 80 0.34 14.91 -7.49
CA THR A 80 0.07 13.54 -7.94
C THR A 80 1.37 12.78 -8.24
N ARG A 81 2.35 13.45 -8.87
CA ARG A 81 3.67 12.84 -9.14
C ARG A 81 4.41 12.50 -7.85
N PHE A 82 4.41 13.42 -6.90
CA PHE A 82 5.01 13.21 -5.60
C PHE A 82 4.34 12.06 -4.81
N LEU A 83 3.01 12.00 -4.86
CA LEU A 83 2.22 10.93 -4.24
C LEU A 83 2.55 9.55 -4.86
N PHE A 84 2.64 9.45 -6.19
CA PHE A 84 3.07 8.23 -6.87
C PHE A 84 4.50 7.84 -6.55
N PHE A 85 5.41 8.81 -6.44
CA PHE A 85 6.80 8.57 -6.08
C PHE A 85 6.93 7.98 -4.67
N ILE A 86 6.28 8.60 -3.67
CA ILE A 86 6.24 8.07 -2.30
C ILE A 86 5.63 6.66 -2.29
N TYR A 87 4.53 6.46 -3.01
CA TYR A 87 3.88 5.15 -3.09
C TYR A 87 4.81 4.08 -3.66
N GLY A 88 5.52 4.40 -4.75
CA GLY A 88 6.53 3.50 -5.33
C GLY A 88 7.62 3.11 -4.33
N ILE A 89 8.14 4.07 -3.57
CA ILE A 89 9.13 3.81 -2.50
C ILE A 89 8.52 2.89 -1.42
N LEU A 90 7.28 3.15 -0.97
CA LEU A 90 6.64 2.33 0.05
C LEU A 90 6.44 0.88 -0.41
N VAL A 91 6.00 0.68 -1.66
CA VAL A 91 5.88 -0.67 -2.24
C VAL A 91 7.25 -1.33 -2.33
N PHE A 92 8.26 -0.60 -2.81
CA PHE A 92 9.62 -1.11 -2.96
C PHE A 92 10.22 -1.60 -1.63
N ILE A 93 10.03 -0.85 -0.54
CA ILE A 93 10.50 -1.25 0.79
C ILE A 93 9.71 -2.45 1.33
N LYS A 94 8.42 -2.56 1.00
CA LYS A 94 7.54 -3.65 1.45
C LYS A 94 7.70 -4.95 0.67
N LEU A 95 8.40 -4.94 -0.47
CA LEU A 95 8.65 -6.15 -1.23
C LEU A 95 9.44 -7.15 -0.37
N ASP A 96 9.03 -8.42 -0.45
CA ASP A 96 9.81 -9.50 0.14
C ASP A 96 11.03 -9.78 -0.74
N TRP A 97 12.12 -9.05 -0.47
CA TRP A 97 13.41 -9.20 -1.14
C TRP A 97 13.96 -10.62 -1.04
N LYS A 98 13.55 -11.40 -0.04
CA LYS A 98 13.96 -12.79 0.10
C LYS A 98 13.47 -13.62 -1.08
N LEU A 99 12.28 -13.34 -1.63
CA LEU A 99 11.78 -14.05 -2.82
C LEU A 99 12.63 -13.77 -4.06
N PHE A 100 13.16 -12.55 -4.20
CA PHE A 100 14.01 -12.17 -5.32
C PHE A 100 15.40 -12.80 -5.23
N PHE A 101 15.98 -12.86 -4.03
CA PHE A 101 17.31 -13.42 -3.80
C PHE A 101 17.31 -14.93 -3.48
N SER A 102 16.16 -15.53 -3.18
CA SER A 102 16.05 -16.98 -3.02
C SER A 102 16.12 -17.65 -4.39
N GLU A 103 17.10 -18.53 -4.59
CA GLU A 103 17.15 -19.39 -5.77
C GLU A 103 15.86 -20.21 -5.87
N SER A 104 15.15 -20.05 -7.00
CA SER A 104 14.00 -20.92 -7.26
C SER A 104 14.48 -22.36 -7.41
N LYS A 105 13.70 -23.33 -6.90
CA LYS A 105 14.00 -24.76 -7.10
C LYS A 105 14.17 -25.11 -8.59
N SER A 106 13.48 -24.39 -9.47
CA SER A 106 13.60 -24.50 -10.93
C SER A 106 14.95 -24.03 -11.46
N PHE A 107 15.54 -22.99 -10.87
CA PHE A 107 16.88 -22.50 -11.24
C PHE A 107 17.97 -23.52 -10.85
N LYS A 108 17.87 -24.11 -9.66
CA LYS A 108 18.75 -25.22 -9.23
C LYS A 108 18.62 -26.46 -10.14
N PHE A 109 17.41 -26.76 -10.60
CA PHE A 109 17.17 -27.89 -11.51
C PHE A 109 17.86 -27.68 -12.86
N ILE A 110 17.76 -26.48 -13.45
CA ILE A 110 18.44 -26.14 -14.71
C ILE A 110 19.97 -26.20 -14.54
N GLN A 111 20.50 -25.72 -13.43
CA GLN A 111 21.94 -25.78 -13.12
C GLN A 111 22.45 -27.20 -12.84
N SER A 112 21.58 -28.15 -12.51
CA SER A 112 21.93 -29.56 -12.35
C SER A 112 21.88 -30.39 -13.64
N VAL A 113 21.28 -29.83 -14.70
CA VAL A 113 21.10 -30.50 -16.00
C VAL A 113 22.11 -30.00 -17.04
N VAL A 114 22.68 -28.80 -16.85
CA VAL A 114 23.82 -28.25 -17.61
C VAL A 114 25.13 -28.65 -16.95
#